data_AF-A0A1Q4ZRF2-F1
#
_entry.id   AF-A0A1Q4ZRF2-F1
#
_cell.length_a   1.000
_cell.length_b   1.000
_cell.length_c   1.000
_cell.angle_alpha   90.00
_cell.angle_beta   90.00
_cell.angle_gamma   90.00
#
_symmetry.space_group_name_H-M   'P 1'
#
loop_
_entity.id
_entity.type
_entity.pdbx_description
1 polymer ?
#
loop_
_entity_poly.entity_id
_entity_poly.type
_entity_poly.pdbx_seq_one_letter_code
_entity_poly.pdbx_strand_id
1 'polypeptide(L)'
;MDRKAATAPLNPRDLDTVQQDIDHALSRRITLPPRSVIDAGTDAMVQHLRTLMSHLNRPDDRASRNADVPNLIRAAERNLDVPVRPTPQTTHRDAYVYWHTVATLTTAFRDLYLTHHRNADQEPPA
;
A
#
# COMPACT_ATOMS: atom_id res chain seq x y z
N MET A 1 -29.83 10.96 5.22
CA MET A 1 -28.80 10.33 6.07
C MET A 1 -28.31 9.12 5.30
N ASP A 2 -27.40 9.36 4.37
CA ASP A 2 -26.98 8.37 3.39
C ASP A 2 -26.02 7.37 4.02
N ARG A 3 -26.41 6.10 3.87
CA ARG A 3 -25.70 4.89 4.27
C ARG A 3 -24.23 5.02 3.86
N LYS A 4 -23.31 5.18 4.84
CA LYS A 4 -21.87 4.97 4.69
C LYS A 4 -21.73 3.67 3.88
N ALA A 5 -21.32 3.76 2.62
CA ALA A 5 -20.96 2.58 1.85
C ALA A 5 -19.74 1.99 2.54
N ALA A 6 -19.96 0.98 3.38
CA ALA A 6 -18.89 0.16 3.91
C ALA A 6 -18.27 -0.54 2.69
N THR A 7 -17.16 0.00 2.17
CA THR A 7 -16.33 -0.76 1.22
C THR A 7 -15.99 -2.05 1.93
N ALA A 8 -16.43 -3.18 1.37
CA ALA A 8 -16.19 -4.51 1.91
C ALA A 8 -14.70 -4.70 2.21
N PRO A 9 -14.32 -5.49 3.23
CA PRO A 9 -12.92 -5.84 3.45
C PRO A 9 -12.30 -6.39 2.16
N LEU A 10 -11.00 -6.17 1.98
CA LEU A 10 -10.27 -6.73 0.85
C LEU A 10 -10.43 -8.24 0.86
N ASN A 11 -10.78 -8.80 -0.30
CA ASN A 11 -10.90 -10.24 -0.40
C ASN A 11 -9.49 -10.88 -0.42
N PRO A 12 -9.36 -12.17 -0.08
CA PRO A 12 -8.06 -12.85 -0.04
C PRO A 12 -7.28 -12.78 -1.36
N ARG A 13 -7.98 -12.82 -2.51
CA ARG A 13 -7.34 -12.76 -3.84
C ARG A 13 -6.73 -11.39 -4.13
N ASP A 14 -7.36 -10.32 -3.65
CA ASP A 14 -6.79 -8.98 -3.74
C ASP A 14 -5.50 -8.90 -2.92
N LEU A 15 -5.48 -9.49 -1.71
CA LEU A 15 -4.29 -9.53 -0.86
C LEU A 15 -3.16 -10.39 -1.42
N ASP A 16 -3.49 -11.50 -2.08
CA ASP A 16 -2.51 -12.33 -2.79
C ASP A 16 -1.89 -11.56 -3.96
N THR A 17 -2.71 -10.80 -4.70
CA THR A 17 -2.24 -9.93 -5.80
C THR A 17 -1.32 -8.83 -5.26
N VAL A 18 -1.70 -8.17 -4.17
CA VAL A 18 -0.85 -7.17 -3.50
C VAL A 18 0.49 -7.79 -3.08
N GLN A 19 0.47 -8.98 -2.49
CA GLN A 19 1.69 -9.69 -2.08
C GLN A 19 2.59 -10.01 -3.27
N GLN A 20 2.01 -10.55 -4.35
CA GLN A 20 2.76 -10.88 -5.56
C GLN A 20 3.44 -9.63 -6.17
N ASP A 21 2.74 -8.51 -6.22
CA ASP A 21 3.30 -7.28 -6.78
C ASP A 21 4.39 -6.68 -5.86
N ILE A 22 4.24 -6.80 -4.54
CA ILE A 22 5.29 -6.46 -3.55
C ILE A 22 6.53 -7.32 -3.78
N ASP A 23 6.38 -8.64 -3.87
CA ASP A 23 7.49 -9.57 -4.06
C ASP A 23 8.22 -9.28 -5.38
N HIS A 24 7.46 -8.98 -6.43
CA HIS A 24 8.02 -8.59 -7.72
C HIS A 24 8.84 -7.29 -7.61
N ALA A 25 8.31 -6.28 -6.92
CA ALA A 25 8.99 -4.99 -6.72
C ALA A 25 10.23 -5.12 -5.84
N LEU A 26 10.18 -5.92 -4.77
CA LEU A 26 11.25 -6.05 -3.78
C LEU A 26 12.26 -7.17 -4.09
N SER A 27 12.04 -7.94 -5.16
CA SER A 27 12.94 -9.00 -5.60
C SER A 27 14.38 -8.51 -5.79
N ARG A 28 15.34 -9.33 -5.33
CA ARG A 28 16.77 -9.06 -5.54
C ARG A 28 17.11 -9.24 -7.02
N ARG A 29 17.77 -8.24 -7.61
CA ARG A 29 18.14 -8.23 -9.04
C ARG A 29 19.58 -7.78 -9.24
N ILE A 30 20.21 -8.36 -10.27
CA ILE A 30 21.58 -8.00 -10.69
C ILE A 30 21.55 -6.77 -11.60
N THR A 31 20.45 -6.57 -12.33
CA THR A 31 20.24 -5.43 -13.25
C THR A 31 18.90 -4.75 -12.98
N LEU A 32 18.81 -3.46 -13.35
CA LEU A 32 17.55 -2.72 -13.28
C LEU A 32 16.54 -3.29 -14.29
N PRO A 33 15.25 -3.46 -13.91
CA PRO A 33 14.19 -3.85 -14.83
C PRO A 33 13.98 -2.81 -15.92
N PRO A 34 13.36 -3.15 -17.06
CA PRO A 34 12.99 -2.19 -18.09
C PRO A 34 12.13 -1.04 -17.52
N ARG A 35 12.24 0.16 -18.09
CA ARG A 35 11.52 1.33 -17.58
C ARG A 35 10.00 1.13 -17.58
N SER A 36 9.46 0.48 -18.61
CA SER A 36 8.04 0.12 -18.70
C SER A 36 7.55 -0.78 -17.55
N VAL A 37 8.40 -1.68 -17.06
CA VAL A 37 8.09 -2.55 -15.91
C VAL A 37 8.06 -1.74 -14.63
N ILE A 38 9.00 -0.82 -14.46
CA ILE A 38 9.07 0.08 -13.29
C ILE A 38 7.83 0.99 -13.26
N ASP A 39 7.45 1.57 -14.39
CA ASP A 39 6.29 2.48 -14.46
C ASP A 39 4.99 1.73 -14.17
N ALA A 40 4.75 0.58 -14.83
CA ALA A 40 3.57 -0.24 -14.57
C ALA A 40 3.52 -0.76 -13.12
N GLY A 41 4.67 -1.18 -12.58
CA GLY A 41 4.78 -1.61 -11.18
C GLY A 41 4.55 -0.46 -10.21
N THR A 42 4.95 0.76 -10.56
CA THR A 42 4.70 1.97 -9.76
C THR A 42 3.21 2.28 -9.70
N ASP A 43 2.51 2.24 -10.84
CA ASP A 43 1.07 2.49 -10.90
C ASP A 43 0.29 1.47 -10.06
N ALA A 44 0.64 0.18 -10.16
CA ALA A 44 0.06 -0.88 -9.35
C ALA A 44 0.30 -0.64 -7.85
N MET A 45 1.54 -0.33 -7.45
CA MET A 45 1.89 -0.06 -6.05
C MET A 45 1.14 1.16 -5.50
N VAL A 46 1.02 2.23 -6.27
CA VAL A 46 0.28 3.44 -5.87
C VAL A 46 -1.20 3.12 -5.67
N GLN A 47 -1.79 2.29 -6.53
CA GLN A 47 -3.17 1.86 -6.38
C GLN A 47 -3.36 1.01 -5.11
N HIS A 48 -2.50 0.01 -4.88
CA HIS A 48 -2.55 -0.82 -3.68
C HIS A 48 -2.39 0.00 -2.40
N LEU A 49 -1.43 0.92 -2.38
CA LEU A 49 -1.17 1.79 -1.24
C LEU A 49 -2.40 2.65 -0.92
N ARG A 50 -3.01 3.28 -1.93
CA ARG A 50 -4.23 4.10 -1.76
C ARG A 50 -5.40 3.27 -1.23
N THR A 51 -5.59 2.07 -1.75
CA THR A 51 -6.62 1.15 -1.29
C THR A 51 -6.42 0.82 0.19
N LEU A 52 -5.23 0.36 0.59
CA LEU A 52 -4.93 0.02 1.98
C LEU A 52 -5.05 1.22 2.93
N MET A 53 -4.57 2.40 2.52
CA MET A 53 -4.75 3.65 3.27
C MET A 53 -6.24 3.95 3.50
N SER A 54 -7.09 3.78 2.47
CA SER A 54 -8.53 4.03 2.59
C SER A 54 -9.23 3.10 3.59
N HIS A 55 -8.74 1.86 3.72
CA HIS A 55 -9.25 0.91 4.71
C HIS A 55 -8.82 1.29 6.13
N LEU A 56 -7.54 1.63 6.33
CA LEU A 56 -6.97 1.92 7.64
C LEU A 56 -7.33 3.31 8.19
N ASN A 57 -7.65 4.28 7.33
CA ASN A 57 -8.04 5.63 7.74
C ASN A 57 -9.53 5.73 8.15
N ARG A 58 -10.20 4.60 8.37
CA ARG A 58 -11.61 4.58 8.79
C ARG A 58 -11.75 4.89 10.28
N PRO A 59 -12.65 5.81 10.67
CA PRO A 59 -12.87 6.17 12.08
C PRO A 59 -13.30 4.99 12.96
N ASP A 60 -13.94 3.98 12.35
CA ASP A 60 -14.52 2.83 13.04
C ASP A 60 -13.54 1.64 13.12
N ASP A 61 -12.38 1.73 12.45
CA ASP A 61 -11.36 0.68 12.48
C ASP A 61 -10.45 0.85 13.70
N ARG A 62 -10.20 -0.23 14.46
CA ARG A 62 -9.27 -0.21 15.60
C ARG A 62 -7.86 0.21 15.17
N ALA A 63 -7.51 0.02 13.89
CA ALA A 63 -6.28 0.52 13.29
C ALA A 63 -6.08 2.02 13.45
N SER A 64 -7.14 2.82 13.30
CA SER A 64 -7.08 4.28 13.42
C SER A 64 -6.68 4.78 14.82
N ARG A 65 -6.76 3.90 15.83
CA ARG A 65 -6.39 4.19 17.23
C ARG A 65 -4.93 3.87 17.56
N ASN A 66 -4.19 3.24 16.63
CA ASN A 66 -2.76 3.05 16.78
C ASN A 66 -2.03 4.35 16.39
N ALA A 67 -1.22 4.90 17.30
CA ALA A 67 -0.51 6.16 17.10
C ALA A 67 0.46 6.15 15.90
N ASP A 68 0.89 4.96 15.46
CA ASP A 68 1.79 4.81 14.30
C ASP A 68 1.07 4.96 12.96
N VAL A 69 -0.24 4.69 12.90
CA VAL A 69 -1.03 4.73 11.67
C VAL A 69 -1.12 6.15 11.09
N PRO A 70 -1.42 7.22 11.86
CA PRO A 70 -1.40 8.58 11.35
C PRO A 70 -0.04 9.04 10.78
N ASN A 71 1.07 8.63 11.40
CA ASN A 71 2.40 8.97 10.92
C ASN A 71 2.72 8.26 9.60
N LEU A 72 2.37 6.97 9.51
CA LEU A 72 2.56 6.19 8.30
C LEU A 72 1.66 6.69 7.15
N ILE A 73 0.41 7.08 7.43
CA ILE A 73 -0.48 7.73 6.45
C ILE A 73 0.16 9.01 5.91
N ARG A 74 0.63 9.91 6.77
CA ARG A 74 1.31 11.14 6.32
C ARG A 74 2.55 10.86 5.49
N ALA A 75 3.34 9.84 5.84
CA ALA A 75 4.51 9.45 5.08
C ALA A 75 4.12 8.94 3.68
N ALA A 76 3.05 8.15 3.58
CA ALA A 76 2.52 7.70 2.30
C ALA A 76 1.95 8.85 1.45
N GLU A 77 1.16 9.75 2.04
CA GLU A 77 0.63 10.93 1.34
C GLU A 77 1.76 11.76 0.74
N ARG A 78 2.81 12.06 1.51
CA ARG A 78 3.99 12.80 1.02
C ARG A 78 4.69 12.11 -0.15
N ASN A 79 4.79 10.78 -0.13
CA ASN A 79 5.40 10.03 -1.23
C ASN A 79 4.48 9.94 -2.46
N LEU A 80 3.16 10.06 -2.26
CA LEU A 80 2.17 10.08 -3.33
C LEU A 80 1.93 11.49 -3.89
N ASP A 81 2.50 12.54 -3.31
CA ASP A 81 2.37 13.90 -3.83
C ASP A 81 3.01 14.01 -5.22
N VAL A 82 2.35 14.79 -6.10
CA VAL A 82 2.73 14.95 -7.51
C VAL A 82 4.21 15.32 -7.71
N PRO A 83 4.84 16.22 -6.92
CA PRO A 83 6.25 16.57 -7.10
C PRO A 83 7.24 15.43 -6.84
N VAL A 84 6.82 14.40 -6.12
CA VAL A 84 7.68 13.26 -5.73
C VAL A 84 7.56 12.10 -6.74
N ARG A 85 6.48 12.08 -7.54
CA ARG A 85 6.24 11.01 -8.51
C ARG A 85 7.22 11.07 -9.69
N PRO A 86 7.68 9.91 -10.18
CA PRO A 86 8.43 9.84 -11.42
C PRO A 86 7.63 10.41 -12.59
N THR A 87 8.30 11.21 -13.40
CA THR A 87 7.83 11.67 -14.71
C THR A 87 8.58 10.91 -15.82
N PRO A 88 8.20 11.08 -17.10
CA PRO A 88 8.97 10.52 -18.22
C PRO A 88 10.42 11.02 -18.27
N GLN A 89 10.73 12.17 -17.65
CA GLN A 89 12.08 12.74 -17.58
C GLN A 89 12.87 12.23 -16.38
N THR A 90 12.23 11.59 -15.40
CA THR A 90 12.90 11.01 -14.23
C THR A 90 13.85 9.91 -14.68
N THR A 91 15.07 9.90 -14.13
CA THR A 91 16.07 8.90 -14.49
C THR A 91 15.57 7.48 -14.19
N HIS A 92 16.08 6.50 -14.94
CA HIS A 92 15.72 5.10 -14.75
C HIS A 92 15.96 4.65 -13.30
N ARG A 93 17.10 5.05 -12.72
CA ARG A 93 17.47 4.72 -11.35
C ARG A 93 16.52 5.36 -10.33
N ASP A 94 16.18 6.63 -10.49
CA ASP A 94 15.32 7.31 -9.52
C ASP A 94 13.89 6.77 -9.55
N ALA A 95 13.38 6.42 -10.73
CA ALA A 95 12.08 5.74 -10.81
C ALA A 95 12.09 4.35 -10.19
N TYR A 96 13.18 3.60 -10.34
CA TYR A 96 13.35 2.33 -9.64
C TYR A 96 13.37 2.50 -8.11
N VAL A 97 14.07 3.51 -7.61
CA VAL A 97 14.10 3.85 -6.17
C VAL A 97 12.70 4.25 -5.68
N TYR A 98 11.97 5.03 -6.47
CA TYR A 98 10.60 5.40 -6.14
C TYR A 98 9.70 4.17 -6.07
N TRP A 99 9.75 3.29 -7.07
CA TRP A 99 8.98 2.05 -7.10
C TRP A 99 9.24 1.18 -5.85
N HIS A 100 10.51 1.00 -5.46
CA HIS A 100 10.89 0.30 -4.24
C HIS A 100 10.38 0.98 -2.97
N THR A 101 10.41 2.31 -2.93
CA THR A 101 9.92 3.10 -1.79
C THR A 101 8.42 2.87 -1.61
N VAL A 102 7.63 2.98 -2.70
CA VAL A 102 6.19 2.73 -2.62
C VAL A 102 5.90 1.27 -2.27
N ALA A 103 6.64 0.30 -2.79
CA ALA A 103 6.48 -1.11 -2.41
C ALA A 103 6.76 -1.38 -0.93
N THR A 104 7.76 -0.70 -0.35
CA THR A 104 8.08 -0.79 1.09
C THR A 104 6.94 -0.20 1.93
N LEU A 105 6.39 0.94 1.51
CA LEU A 105 5.21 1.53 2.16
C LEU A 105 4.01 0.58 2.05
N THR A 106 3.69 0.07 0.86
CA THR A 106 2.59 -0.90 0.65
C THR A 106 2.73 -2.13 1.55
N THR A 107 3.96 -2.63 1.76
CA THR A 107 4.23 -3.74 2.69
C THR A 107 3.82 -3.38 4.12
N ALA A 108 4.27 -2.23 4.63
CA ALA A 108 3.91 -1.77 5.97
C ALA A 108 2.38 -1.60 6.15
N PHE A 109 1.70 -1.05 5.14
CA PHE A 109 0.25 -0.91 5.13
C PHE A 109 -0.48 -2.26 5.09
N ARG A 110 0.00 -3.22 4.29
CA ARG A 110 -0.55 -4.57 4.21
C ARG A 110 -0.42 -5.29 5.56
N ASP A 111 0.74 -5.22 6.19
CA ASP A 111 0.99 -5.92 7.46
C ASP A 111 0.13 -5.35 8.58
N LEU A 112 -0.06 -4.02 8.61
CA LEU A 112 -1.03 -3.38 9.50
C LEU A 112 -2.46 -3.85 9.23
N TYR A 113 -2.88 -3.84 7.96
CA TYR A 113 -4.20 -4.32 7.55
C TYR A 113 -4.48 -5.75 8.02
N LEU A 114 -3.54 -6.67 7.78
CA LEU A 114 -3.63 -8.06 8.21
C LEU A 114 -3.65 -8.21 9.74
N THR A 115 -2.83 -7.44 10.46
CA THR A 115 -2.81 -7.46 11.93
C THR A 115 -4.18 -7.08 12.50
N HIS A 116 -4.82 -6.06 11.93
CA HIS A 116 -6.12 -5.60 12.43
C HIS A 116 -7.27 -6.54 12.05
N HIS A 117 -7.23 -7.15 10.86
CA HIS A 117 -8.31 -8.04 10.41
C HIS A 117 -8.18 -9.46 10.99
N ARG A 118 -6.96 -9.96 11.20
CA ARG A 118 -6.75 -11.25 11.91
C ARG A 118 -7.22 -11.20 13.36
N ASN A 119 -7.08 -10.05 14.02
CA ASN A 119 -7.55 -9.85 15.39
C ASN A 119 -9.08 -9.64 15.48
N ALA A 120 -9.76 -9.31 14.37
CA ALA A 120 -11.21 -9.17 14.32
C ALA A 120 -11.92 -10.54 14.25
N ASP A 121 -11.31 -11.52 13.60
CA ASP A 121 -11.83 -12.90 13.50
C ASP A 121 -11.63 -13.73 14.80
N GLN A 122 -10.97 -13.18 15.82
CA GLN A 122 -10.66 -13.85 17.09
C GLN A 122 -11.50 -13.39 18.29
N GLU A 123 -12.64 -12.72 18.09
CA GLU A 123 -13.54 -12.38 19.21
C GLU A 123 -14.09 -13.69 19.84
N PRO A 124 -13.81 -13.98 21.13
CA PRO A 124 -14.26 -15.23 21.74
C PRO A 124 -15.78 -15.21 21.89
N PRO A 125 -16.47 -16.36 21.73
CA PRO A 125 -17.90 -16.43 22.00
C PRO A 125 -18.16 -16.08 23.47
N ALA A 126 -19.12 -15.17 23.67
CA ALA A 126 -19.64 -14.79 24.99
C ALA A 126 -20.31 -15.97 25.71
#